data_AF-A0AAD5N8T3-F1
#
_entry.id   AF-A0AAD5N8T3-F1
#
_cell.length_a   1.000
_cell.length_b   1.000
_cell.length_c   1.000
_cell.angle_alpha   90.00
_cell.angle_beta   90.00
_cell.angle_gamma   90.00
#
_symmetry.space_group_name_H-M   'P 1'
#
loop_
_entity.id
_entity.type
_entity.pdbx_description
1 polymer ?
#
loop_
_entity_poly.entity_id
_entity_poly.type
_entity_poly.pdbx_seq_one_letter_code
_entity_poly.pdbx_strand_id
1 'polypeptide(L)'
;MDPFRKLPQDLRLMLLVSLDSLEEVDIAAQASPALLQQLQVSRGSIIRQYVLRDGDLIGDVLQDALAIIKFPRPDATAANVDAQQRLAAIHGHLCKWGDKEFPDPFHPSTRDIPTMLDLHTLCRKMWLYIEDYLSKATSYYLPRAYRRLPPWSHHHFSCNPSQIWLQKYVRQFDTASLGRADRRKILQAFLRYELLCKTYGPVAGKTDTQGESHRTGRDPFDGFLLDQSDPFLYWNWYILYMYERRLPGEIELQLLPCVREYVLAMYGAIIANQIGAPIPVPGERPHYENAPLRGVRNFPDRSPSNEPRGFHHIGSPAWSNVPVSLMATVGFDLLTTTLTSNNDKFFNFLFKFNMDIRQRPPLVDKTNVNLPITTRSRRAQTSWYCNDYLRLNRQRAWPLFCNTPKYPQIPSLDEYERVYGPGQGPGPIEGLIGWGLGVDRSRTELIAHGQGRMAYSSLIPMLKPFWE
;
A
#
# COMPACT_ATOMS: atom_id res chain seq x y z
N MET A 1 -32.47 20.98 32.57
CA MET A 1 -31.30 20.83 33.47
C MET A 1 -30.37 19.78 32.88
N ASP A 2 -29.06 20.01 32.88
CA ASP A 2 -28.07 19.05 32.37
C ASP A 2 -27.95 17.85 33.35
N PRO A 3 -28.35 16.63 32.94
CA PRO A 3 -28.36 15.46 33.83
C PRO A 3 -26.95 15.05 34.26
N PHE A 4 -25.92 15.34 33.47
CA PHE A 4 -24.54 14.95 33.74
C PHE A 4 -23.87 15.84 34.80
N ARG A 5 -24.46 16.99 35.16
CA ARG A 5 -23.92 17.86 36.24
C ARG A 5 -23.86 17.18 37.60
N LYS A 6 -24.78 16.24 37.87
CA LYS A 6 -24.82 15.50 39.15
C LYS A 6 -23.81 14.37 39.21
N LEU A 7 -23.17 14.04 38.08
CA LEU A 7 -22.20 12.95 38.02
C LEU A 7 -20.80 13.42 38.47
N PRO A 8 -20.11 12.61 39.29
CA PRO A 8 -18.68 12.75 39.55
C PRO A 8 -17.86 12.87 38.26
N GLN A 9 -16.73 13.57 38.32
CA GLN A 9 -15.83 13.77 37.17
C GLN A 9 -15.35 12.43 36.59
N ASP A 10 -15.04 11.45 37.45
CA ASP A 10 -14.59 10.13 37.02
C ASP A 10 -15.65 9.38 36.20
N LEU A 11 -16.92 9.47 36.61
CA LEU A 11 -18.03 8.87 35.86
C LEU A 11 -18.25 9.57 34.52
N ARG A 12 -18.11 10.90 34.46
CA ARG A 12 -18.16 11.65 33.19
C ARG A 12 -17.01 11.26 32.26
N LEU A 13 -15.81 11.06 32.80
CA LEU A 13 -14.66 10.60 32.02
C LEU A 13 -14.88 9.18 31.47
N MET A 14 -15.32 8.25 32.32
CA MET A 14 -15.62 6.88 31.88
C MET A 14 -16.71 6.85 30.81
N LEU A 15 -17.74 7.68 30.91
CA LEU A 15 -18.77 7.82 29.88
C LEU A 15 -18.16 8.24 28.53
N LEU A 16 -17.35 9.30 28.50
CA LEU A 16 -16.72 9.76 27.26
C LEU A 16 -15.76 8.73 26.65
N VAL A 17 -15.04 7.99 27.48
CA VAL A 17 -14.13 6.92 27.04
C VAL A 17 -14.88 5.69 26.52
N SER A 18 -16.08 5.44 27.04
CA SER A 18 -16.90 4.30 26.64
C SER A 18 -17.60 4.46 25.29
N LEU A 19 -17.59 5.66 24.70
CA LEU A 19 -18.14 5.90 23.37
C LEU A 19 -17.30 5.23 22.28
N ASP A 20 -17.90 5.02 21.11
CA ASP A 20 -17.27 4.24 20.05
C ASP A 20 -16.21 5.07 19.31
N SER A 21 -16.34 6.39 19.28
CA SER A 21 -15.42 7.28 18.56
C SER A 21 -15.21 8.65 19.21
N LEU A 22 -14.12 9.32 18.84
CA LEU A 22 -13.89 10.73 19.19
C LEU A 22 -14.96 11.66 18.60
N GLU A 23 -15.57 11.29 17.46
CA GLU A 23 -16.68 12.04 16.86
C GLU A 23 -17.92 12.00 17.77
N GLU A 24 -18.24 10.82 18.33
CA GLU A 24 -19.31 10.69 19.32
C GLU A 24 -19.02 11.44 20.62
N VAL A 25 -17.75 11.46 21.05
CA VAL A 25 -17.30 12.27 22.20
C VAL A 25 -17.60 13.75 21.94
N ASP A 26 -17.28 14.25 20.75
CA ASP A 26 -17.55 15.64 20.38
C ASP A 26 -19.06 15.92 20.31
N ILE A 27 -19.88 15.02 19.75
CA ILE A 27 -21.34 15.13 19.73
C ILE A 27 -21.92 15.14 21.15
N ALA A 28 -21.47 14.23 22.01
CA ALA A 28 -21.91 14.16 23.40
C ALA A 28 -21.51 15.40 24.20
N ALA A 29 -20.31 15.94 23.96
CA ALA A 29 -19.84 17.18 24.56
C ALA A 29 -20.69 18.38 24.09
N GLN A 30 -21.06 18.45 22.81
CA GLN A 30 -21.95 19.50 22.31
C GLN A 30 -23.36 19.43 22.93
N ALA A 31 -23.84 18.23 23.26
CA ALA A 31 -25.15 18.01 23.86
C ALA A 31 -25.21 18.30 25.38
N SER A 32 -24.08 18.38 26.09
CA SER A 32 -24.03 18.58 27.54
C SER A 32 -22.89 19.49 28.00
N PRO A 33 -23.19 20.63 28.66
CA PRO A 33 -22.17 21.50 29.24
C PRO A 33 -21.22 20.81 30.23
N ALA A 34 -21.72 19.86 31.04
CA ALA A 34 -20.90 19.13 32.01
C ALA A 34 -19.93 18.14 31.35
N LEU A 35 -20.31 17.55 30.20
CA LEU A 35 -19.44 16.71 29.39
C LEU A 35 -18.43 17.54 28.60
N LEU A 36 -18.82 18.70 28.06
CA LEU A 36 -17.89 19.64 27.43
C LEU A 36 -16.79 20.08 28.39
N GLN A 37 -17.17 20.44 29.63
CA GLN A 37 -16.20 20.80 30.66
C GLN A 37 -15.25 19.63 30.97
N GLN A 38 -15.78 18.40 31.05
CA GLN A 38 -14.96 17.22 31.28
C GLN A 38 -13.98 16.97 30.13
N LEU A 39 -14.44 17.12 28.88
CA LEU A 39 -13.62 17.00 27.68
C LEU A 39 -12.49 18.03 27.69
N GLN A 40 -12.78 19.29 28.04
CA GLN A 40 -11.76 20.34 28.12
C GLN A 40 -10.68 20.04 29.17
N VAL A 41 -11.08 19.55 30.35
CA VAL A 41 -10.14 19.22 31.44
C VAL A 41 -9.33 17.96 31.15
N SER A 42 -9.95 16.95 30.53
CA SER A 42 -9.36 15.61 30.36
C SER A 42 -9.02 15.28 28.91
N ARG A 43 -8.93 16.28 28.01
CA ARG A 43 -8.78 16.07 26.56
C ARG A 43 -7.65 15.12 26.20
N GLY A 44 -6.46 15.38 26.73
CA GLY A 44 -5.28 14.55 26.46
C GLY A 44 -5.44 13.11 26.96
N SER A 45 -6.08 12.91 28.12
CA SER A 45 -6.36 11.58 28.66
C SER A 45 -7.37 10.81 27.83
N ILE A 46 -8.43 11.47 27.36
CA ILE A 46 -9.45 10.88 26.51
C ILE A 46 -8.81 10.46 25.18
N ILE A 47 -8.15 11.39 24.48
CA ILE A 47 -7.49 11.10 23.19
C ILE A 47 -6.47 9.97 23.34
N ARG A 48 -5.63 10.00 24.37
CA ARG A 48 -4.66 8.93 24.65
C ARG A 48 -5.33 7.56 24.74
N GLN A 49 -6.49 7.46 25.39
CA GLN A 49 -7.18 6.18 25.52
C GLN A 49 -7.72 5.67 24.19
N TYR A 50 -8.28 6.54 23.33
CA TYR A 50 -8.72 6.16 21.99
C TYR A 50 -7.55 5.71 21.11
N VAL A 51 -6.43 6.45 21.13
CA VAL A 51 -5.23 6.10 20.36
C VAL A 51 -4.68 4.74 20.78
N LEU A 52 -4.59 4.47 22.09
CA LEU A 52 -4.08 3.20 22.60
C LEU A 52 -5.05 2.03 22.37
N ARG A 53 -6.36 2.27 22.42
CA ARG A 53 -7.41 1.28 22.17
C ARG A 53 -7.41 0.84 20.70
N ASP A 54 -7.33 1.80 19.78
CA ASP A 54 -7.53 1.56 18.35
C ASP A 54 -6.20 1.23 17.64
N GLY A 55 -5.06 1.70 18.16
CA GLY A 55 -3.80 1.75 17.42
C GLY A 55 -2.81 0.60 17.63
N ASP A 56 -2.95 -0.25 18.66
CA ASP A 56 -1.94 -1.28 19.00
C ASP A 56 -0.48 -0.76 19.03
N LEU A 57 -0.29 0.53 19.34
CA LEU A 57 0.96 1.29 19.21
C LEU A 57 1.98 1.02 20.32
N ILE A 58 2.39 -0.23 20.48
CA ILE A 58 3.38 -0.63 21.50
C ILE A 58 4.73 -0.89 20.84
N GLY A 59 5.80 -0.32 21.43
CA GLY A 59 7.18 -0.56 21.01
C GLY A 59 7.47 0.01 19.63
N ASP A 60 8.06 -0.81 18.75
CA ASP A 60 8.54 -0.37 17.43
C ASP A 60 7.42 0.16 16.52
N VAL A 61 6.18 -0.31 16.69
CA VAL A 61 5.04 0.14 15.87
C VAL A 61 4.76 1.64 16.08
N LEU A 62 4.93 2.16 17.30
CA LEU A 62 4.80 3.58 17.58
C LEU A 62 5.85 4.40 16.83
N GLN A 63 7.10 3.92 16.80
CA GLN A 63 8.20 4.59 16.10
C GLN A 63 7.98 4.57 14.57
N ASP A 64 7.48 3.46 14.03
CA ASP A 64 7.11 3.35 12.61
C ASP A 64 5.99 4.35 12.24
N ALA A 65 4.98 4.51 13.10
CA ALA A 65 3.90 5.49 12.91
C ALA A 65 4.40 6.94 13.03
N LEU A 66 5.25 7.25 14.02
CA LEU A 66 5.84 8.57 14.20
C LEU A 66 6.75 8.96 13.03
N ALA A 67 7.46 8.00 12.44
CA ALA A 67 8.30 8.22 11.26
C ALA A 67 7.48 8.66 10.04
N ILE A 68 6.26 8.16 9.90
CA ILE A 68 5.33 8.54 8.82
C ILE A 68 4.79 9.95 9.06
N ILE A 69 4.30 10.24 10.27
CA ILE A 69 3.69 11.54 10.62
C ILE A 69 4.72 12.66 10.49
N LYS A 70 5.92 12.44 11.03
CA LYS A 70 7.01 13.44 11.08
C LYS A 70 7.90 13.40 9.83
N PHE A 71 7.51 12.66 8.79
CA PHE A 71 8.34 12.51 7.60
C PHE A 71 8.62 13.87 6.94
N PRO A 72 9.88 14.16 6.55
CA PRO A 72 10.23 15.43 5.92
C PRO A 72 9.39 15.68 4.65
N ARG A 73 8.61 16.76 4.65
CA ARG A 73 7.77 17.13 3.51
C ARG A 73 8.51 18.11 2.61
N PRO A 74 8.34 18.03 1.28
CA PRO A 74 8.76 19.10 0.41
C PRO A 74 7.91 20.33 0.68
N ASP A 75 8.54 21.46 1.02
CA ASP A 75 7.84 22.73 1.11
C ASP A 75 7.20 23.04 -0.25
N ALA A 76 5.86 23.11 -0.29
CA ALA A 76 5.10 23.35 -1.52
C ALA A 76 5.43 24.69 -2.20
N THR A 77 6.10 25.60 -1.48
CA THR A 77 6.53 26.92 -1.93
C THR A 77 8.01 26.98 -2.34
N ALA A 78 8.81 25.98 -1.98
CA ALA A 78 10.24 25.95 -2.28
C ALA A 78 10.47 25.35 -3.67
N ALA A 79 10.41 26.21 -4.69
CA ALA A 79 10.57 25.82 -6.09
C ALA A 79 11.92 25.13 -6.41
N ASN A 80 12.92 25.22 -5.52
CA ASN A 80 14.27 24.70 -5.70
C ASN A 80 14.87 24.17 -4.37
N VAL A 81 14.23 23.22 -3.69
CA VAL A 81 14.96 22.47 -2.65
C VAL A 81 16.00 21.61 -3.36
N ASP A 82 17.27 21.80 -3.02
CA ASP A 82 18.37 20.97 -3.53
C ASP A 82 18.08 19.50 -3.19
N ALA A 83 18.12 18.64 -4.21
CA ALA A 83 17.86 17.22 -4.07
C ALA A 83 18.82 16.59 -3.04
N GLN A 84 20.07 17.07 -2.95
CA GLN A 84 21.02 16.58 -1.96
C GLN A 84 20.61 16.93 -0.53
N GLN A 85 20.16 18.17 -0.29
CA GLN A 85 19.64 18.59 1.02
C GLN A 85 18.43 17.76 1.44
N ARG A 86 17.56 17.42 0.49
CA ARG A 86 16.42 16.56 0.77
C ARG A 86 16.82 15.13 1.10
N LEU A 87 17.74 14.53 0.34
CA LEU A 87 18.25 13.19 0.62
C LEU A 87 18.92 13.15 2.00
N ALA A 88 19.67 14.20 2.37
CA ALA A 88 20.25 14.34 3.70
C ALA A 88 19.18 14.44 4.80
N ALA A 89 18.09 15.17 4.57
CA ALA A 89 16.97 15.25 5.50
C ALA A 89 16.25 13.90 5.67
N ILE A 90 16.03 13.15 4.58
CA ILE A 90 15.45 11.79 4.63
C ILE A 90 16.41 10.85 5.37
N HIS A 91 17.70 10.87 5.05
CA HIS A 91 18.71 10.06 5.71
C HIS A 91 18.74 10.33 7.23
N GLY A 92 18.83 11.60 7.64
CA GLY A 92 18.81 11.98 9.05
C GLY A 92 17.52 11.59 9.76
N HIS A 93 16.37 11.66 9.08
CA HIS A 93 15.08 11.19 9.59
C HIS A 93 15.06 9.68 9.81
N LEU A 94 15.56 8.89 8.86
CA LEU A 94 15.64 7.44 8.98
C LEU A 94 16.65 6.99 10.04
N CYS A 95 17.76 7.72 10.23
CA CYS A 95 18.67 7.48 11.36
C CYS A 95 17.94 7.66 12.70
N LYS A 96 17.23 8.78 12.91
CA LYS A 96 16.44 9.01 14.13
C LYS A 96 15.37 7.94 14.36
N TRP A 97 14.69 7.52 13.29
CA TRP A 97 13.72 6.43 13.35
C TRP A 97 14.38 5.09 13.73
N GLY A 98 15.52 4.77 13.13
CA GLY A 98 16.28 3.55 13.38
C GLY A 98 16.82 3.48 14.82
N ASP A 99 17.32 4.61 15.33
CA ASP A 99 17.80 4.78 16.71
C ASP A 99 16.65 4.97 17.74
N LYS A 100 15.38 4.92 17.29
CA LYS A 100 14.16 5.03 18.11
C LYS A 100 14.07 6.34 18.91
N GLU A 101 14.55 7.43 18.33
CA GLU A 101 14.68 8.73 18.98
C GLU A 101 13.45 9.65 18.87
N PHE A 102 12.34 9.19 18.26
CA PHE A 102 11.14 10.03 18.26
C PHE A 102 10.52 10.08 19.66
N PRO A 103 10.17 11.29 20.15
CA PRO A 103 9.62 11.45 21.49
C PRO A 103 8.26 10.77 21.60
N ASP A 104 8.03 10.10 22.73
CA ASP A 104 6.75 9.49 23.05
C ASP A 104 5.69 10.59 23.27
N PRO A 105 4.66 10.69 22.39
CA PRO A 105 3.63 11.69 22.55
C PRO A 105 2.79 11.47 23.82
N PHE A 106 2.72 10.22 24.33
CA PHE A 106 1.96 9.84 25.52
C PHE A 106 2.69 10.16 26.82
N HIS A 107 3.94 10.61 26.77
CA HIS A 107 4.70 10.94 27.96
C HIS A 107 4.04 12.10 28.73
N PRO A 108 3.84 12.00 30.06
CA PRO A 108 3.11 13.00 30.83
C PRO A 108 3.64 14.43 30.76
N SER A 109 4.94 14.60 30.49
CA SER A 109 5.58 15.91 30.36
C SER A 109 5.42 16.57 28.99
N THR A 110 5.20 15.79 27.92
CA THR A 110 5.12 16.32 26.55
C THR A 110 3.66 16.60 26.16
N ARG A 111 2.74 15.68 26.47
CA ARG A 111 1.29 15.75 26.14
C ARG A 111 1.03 16.36 24.75
N ASP A 112 1.66 15.81 23.72
CA ASP A 112 1.55 16.30 22.35
C ASP A 112 0.21 15.87 21.73
N ILE A 113 -0.85 16.60 22.05
CA ILE A 113 -2.21 16.34 21.59
C ILE A 113 -2.30 16.31 20.05
N PRO A 114 -1.70 17.26 19.30
CA PRO A 114 -1.69 17.19 17.83
C PRO A 114 -1.13 15.87 17.30
N THR A 115 0.06 15.46 17.76
CA THR A 115 0.66 14.18 17.31
C THR A 115 -0.20 12.98 17.71
N MET A 116 -0.87 13.00 18.88
CA MET A 116 -1.79 11.93 19.26
C MET A 116 -2.99 11.82 18.30
N LEU A 117 -3.56 12.95 17.87
CA LEU A 117 -4.67 12.96 16.91
C LEU A 117 -4.23 12.47 15.54
N ASP A 118 -3.04 12.88 15.08
CA ASP A 118 -2.46 12.38 13.83
C ASP A 118 -2.22 10.86 13.90
N LEU A 119 -1.72 10.36 15.04
CA LEU A 119 -1.57 8.92 15.28
C LEU A 119 -2.91 8.19 15.26
N HIS A 120 -3.96 8.76 15.88
CA HIS A 120 -5.29 8.17 15.86
C HIS A 120 -5.80 8.02 14.43
N THR A 121 -5.73 9.10 13.66
CA THR A 121 -6.23 9.13 12.28
C THR A 121 -5.43 8.22 11.38
N LEU A 122 -4.10 8.19 11.52
CA LEU A 122 -3.22 7.29 10.79
C LEU A 122 -3.58 5.83 11.07
N CYS A 123 -3.72 5.45 12.34
CA CYS A 123 -4.06 4.08 12.72
C CYS A 123 -5.43 3.67 12.20
N ARG A 124 -6.45 4.52 12.35
CA ARG A 124 -7.80 4.23 11.84
C ARG A 124 -7.79 4.00 10.33
N LYS A 125 -7.11 4.87 9.57
CA LYS A 125 -7.03 4.73 8.12
C LYS A 125 -6.21 3.51 7.70
N MET A 126 -5.14 3.17 8.42
CA MET A 126 -4.41 1.91 8.20
C MET A 126 -5.30 0.69 8.45
N TRP A 127 -6.10 0.68 9.50
CA TRP A 127 -7.02 -0.42 9.79
C TRP A 127 -8.08 -0.60 8.70
N LEU A 128 -8.59 0.48 8.08
CA LEU A 128 -9.49 0.38 6.93
C LEU A 128 -8.86 -0.38 5.74
N TYR A 129 -7.57 -0.18 5.50
CA TYR A 129 -6.82 -0.91 4.48
C TYR A 129 -6.53 -2.35 4.88
N ILE A 130 -6.13 -2.58 6.14
CA ILE A 130 -5.83 -3.92 6.66
C ILE A 130 -7.10 -4.79 6.65
N GLU A 131 -8.24 -4.25 7.06
CA GLU A 131 -9.53 -4.96 7.03
C GLU A 131 -9.93 -5.36 5.61
N ASP A 132 -9.82 -4.43 4.66
CA ASP A 132 -10.11 -4.73 3.25
C ASP A 132 -9.13 -5.75 2.69
N TYR A 133 -7.82 -5.62 2.97
CA TYR A 133 -6.81 -6.57 2.58
C TYR A 133 -7.08 -7.97 3.12
N LEU A 134 -7.31 -8.11 4.43
CA LEU A 134 -7.55 -9.41 5.07
C LEU A 134 -8.86 -10.05 4.58
N SER A 135 -9.90 -9.24 4.36
CA SER A 135 -11.15 -9.70 3.73
C SER A 135 -10.91 -10.29 2.35
N LYS A 136 -9.98 -9.70 1.58
CA LYS A 136 -9.62 -10.18 0.24
C LYS A 136 -8.72 -11.41 0.29
N ALA A 137 -7.67 -11.36 1.11
CA ALA A 137 -6.69 -12.41 1.30
C ALA A 137 -7.31 -13.73 1.78
N THR A 138 -8.33 -13.65 2.63
CA THR A 138 -9.05 -14.81 3.17
C THR A 138 -10.25 -15.24 2.33
N SER A 139 -10.54 -14.54 1.22
CA SER A 139 -11.62 -14.92 0.32
C SER A 139 -11.35 -16.26 -0.36
N TYR A 140 -12.44 -17.00 -0.62
CA TYR A 140 -12.41 -18.23 -1.39
C TYR A 140 -11.99 -17.97 -2.85
N TYR A 141 -12.49 -16.88 -3.45
CA TYR A 141 -12.23 -16.54 -4.84
C TYR A 141 -11.55 -15.18 -4.98
N LEU A 142 -10.21 -15.21 -4.92
CA LEU A 142 -9.34 -14.04 -4.94
C LEU A 142 -9.56 -13.09 -6.14
N PRO A 143 -9.77 -13.54 -7.39
CA PRO A 143 -9.94 -12.63 -8.52
C PRO A 143 -11.09 -11.65 -8.32
N ARG A 144 -12.24 -12.11 -7.80
CA ARG A 144 -13.35 -11.22 -7.43
C ARG A 144 -13.05 -10.40 -6.20
N ALA A 145 -12.38 -11.00 -5.22
CA ALA A 145 -12.05 -10.31 -3.99
C ALA A 145 -11.20 -9.07 -4.27
N TYR A 146 -10.13 -9.21 -5.04
CA TYR A 146 -9.25 -8.10 -5.42
C TYR A 146 -9.85 -7.18 -6.47
N ARG A 147 -10.89 -7.58 -7.19
CA ARG A 147 -11.71 -6.68 -8.05
C ARG A 147 -12.58 -5.72 -7.24
N ARG A 148 -12.95 -6.11 -6.01
CA ARG A 148 -13.81 -5.31 -5.11
C ARG A 148 -13.06 -4.09 -4.60
N LEU A 149 -13.68 -2.92 -4.70
CA LEU A 149 -13.21 -1.71 -4.04
C LEU A 149 -13.75 -1.61 -2.61
N PRO A 150 -12.99 -1.01 -1.66
CA PRO A 150 -13.42 -0.84 -0.29
C PRO A 150 -14.77 -0.11 -0.18
N PRO A 151 -15.62 -0.45 0.80
CA PRO A 151 -16.94 0.15 0.94
C PRO A 151 -16.90 1.66 1.27
N TRP A 152 -15.79 2.12 1.88
CA TRP A 152 -15.55 3.53 2.20
C TRP A 152 -15.03 4.35 1.00
N SER A 153 -14.87 3.75 -0.18
CA SER A 153 -14.51 4.47 -1.40
C SER A 153 -15.62 5.45 -1.81
N HIS A 154 -15.31 6.41 -2.68
CA HIS A 154 -16.25 7.42 -3.16
C HIS A 154 -17.55 6.79 -3.67
N HIS A 155 -18.68 7.49 -3.46
CA HIS A 155 -20.04 7.06 -3.82
C HIS A 155 -20.19 6.51 -5.26
N HIS A 156 -19.41 7.07 -6.20
CA HIS A 156 -19.40 6.65 -7.60
C HIS A 156 -18.91 5.20 -7.80
N PHE A 157 -18.03 4.71 -6.92
CA PHE A 157 -17.61 3.31 -6.90
C PHE A 157 -18.64 2.46 -6.17
N SER A 158 -19.08 2.88 -4.98
CA SER A 158 -19.96 2.07 -4.12
C SER A 158 -21.37 1.88 -4.71
N CYS A 159 -21.87 2.81 -5.52
CA CYS A 159 -23.15 2.67 -6.22
C CYS A 159 -23.05 1.98 -7.59
N ASN A 160 -21.85 1.60 -8.03
CA ASN A 160 -21.71 0.85 -9.28
C ASN A 160 -22.34 -0.56 -9.10
N PRO A 161 -23.26 -1.01 -9.98
CA PRO A 161 -23.90 -2.32 -9.87
C PRO A 161 -22.92 -3.49 -9.73
N SER A 162 -21.78 -3.41 -10.43
CA SER A 162 -20.71 -4.42 -10.35
C SER A 162 -20.07 -4.47 -8.96
N GLN A 163 -19.87 -3.31 -8.33
CA GLN A 163 -19.29 -3.22 -6.99
C GLN A 163 -20.29 -3.66 -5.92
N ILE A 164 -21.57 -3.26 -6.03
CA ILE A 164 -22.65 -3.73 -5.14
C ILE A 164 -22.73 -5.26 -5.19
N TRP A 165 -22.63 -5.83 -6.39
CA TRP A 165 -22.62 -7.28 -6.56
C TRP A 165 -21.39 -7.92 -5.91
N LEU A 166 -20.18 -7.39 -6.16
CA LEU A 166 -18.93 -7.91 -5.58
C LEU A 166 -18.89 -7.84 -4.05
N GLN A 167 -19.48 -6.81 -3.45
CA GLN A 167 -19.55 -6.65 -1.99
C GLN A 167 -20.29 -7.80 -1.30
N LYS A 168 -21.24 -8.47 -1.98
CA LYS A 168 -21.97 -9.62 -1.43
C LYS A 168 -21.12 -10.90 -1.32
N TYR A 169 -20.02 -11.00 -2.08
CA TYR A 169 -19.20 -12.22 -2.14
C TYR A 169 -17.98 -12.19 -1.22
N VAL A 170 -17.49 -11.00 -0.89
CA VAL A 170 -16.31 -10.85 -0.02
C VAL A 170 -16.80 -10.64 1.41
N ARG A 171 -16.64 -11.67 2.24
CA ARG A 171 -16.95 -11.56 3.67
C ARG A 171 -15.96 -10.61 4.33
N GLN A 172 -16.47 -9.70 5.16
CA GLN A 172 -15.62 -8.84 5.97
C GLN A 172 -14.86 -9.71 6.97
N PHE A 173 -13.55 -9.51 7.02
CA PHE A 173 -12.70 -10.14 8.02
C PHE A 173 -12.80 -9.36 9.33
N ASP A 174 -13.12 -10.05 10.42
CA ASP A 174 -13.10 -9.47 11.76
C ASP A 174 -11.66 -9.39 12.29
N THR A 175 -11.09 -8.19 12.31
CA THR A 175 -9.73 -7.96 12.81
C THR A 175 -9.58 -8.21 14.30
N ALA A 176 -10.67 -8.17 15.08
CA ALA A 176 -10.65 -8.52 16.49
C ALA A 176 -10.41 -10.02 16.72
N SER A 177 -10.63 -10.85 15.71
CA SER A 177 -10.32 -12.28 15.76
C SER A 177 -8.81 -12.59 15.74
N LEU A 178 -7.97 -11.62 15.32
CA LEU A 178 -6.52 -11.76 15.33
C LEU A 178 -5.96 -11.53 16.75
N GLY A 179 -5.01 -12.37 17.15
CA GLY A 179 -4.24 -12.12 18.36
C GLY A 179 -3.46 -10.80 18.27
N ARG A 180 -3.24 -10.14 19.41
CA ARG A 180 -2.51 -8.86 19.48
C ARG A 180 -1.13 -8.91 18.80
N ALA A 181 -0.45 -10.04 18.84
CA ALA A 181 0.85 -10.20 18.17
C ALA A 181 0.72 -10.09 16.64
N ASP A 182 -0.30 -10.71 16.05
CA ASP A 182 -0.49 -10.72 14.60
C ASP A 182 -1.09 -9.41 14.10
N ARG A 183 -1.99 -8.79 14.88
CA ARG A 183 -2.46 -7.41 14.64
C ARG A 183 -1.28 -6.43 14.55
N ARG A 184 -0.32 -6.53 15.46
CA ARG A 184 0.90 -5.70 15.43
C ARG A 184 1.76 -5.96 14.20
N LYS A 185 2.01 -7.23 13.85
CA LYS A 185 2.82 -7.57 12.66
C LYS A 185 2.22 -7.02 11.38
N ILE A 186 0.90 -7.15 11.19
CA ILE A 186 0.25 -6.66 9.97
C ILE A 186 0.21 -5.14 9.94
N LEU A 187 -0.11 -4.49 11.06
CA LEU A 187 -0.05 -3.02 11.15
C LEU A 187 1.36 -2.50 10.86
N GLN A 188 2.37 -3.13 11.45
CA GLN A 188 3.77 -2.79 11.22
C GLN A 188 4.16 -2.93 9.74
N ALA A 189 3.73 -3.99 9.07
CA ALA A 189 4.00 -4.17 7.64
C ALA A 189 3.39 -3.05 6.78
N PHE A 190 2.15 -2.63 7.09
CA PHE A 190 1.50 -1.51 6.38
C PHE A 190 2.20 -0.17 6.65
N LEU A 191 2.58 0.11 7.90
CA LEU A 191 3.33 1.32 8.26
C LEU A 191 4.71 1.34 7.59
N ARG A 192 5.45 0.23 7.62
CA ARG A 192 6.78 0.14 6.99
C ARG A 192 6.70 0.24 5.47
N TYR A 193 5.67 -0.34 4.85
CA TYR A 193 5.42 -0.13 3.43
C TYR A 193 5.20 1.35 3.11
N GLU A 194 4.38 2.04 3.89
CA GLU A 194 4.17 3.48 3.73
C GLU A 194 5.46 4.29 3.94
N LEU A 195 6.26 3.95 4.95
CA LEU A 195 7.56 4.60 5.18
C LEU A 195 8.53 4.38 4.00
N LEU A 196 8.54 3.18 3.41
CA LEU A 196 9.27 2.91 2.18
C LEU A 196 8.76 3.76 1.02
N CYS A 197 7.44 3.90 0.86
CA CYS A 197 6.84 4.78 -0.15
C CYS A 197 7.28 6.24 0.03
N LYS A 198 7.34 6.75 1.26
CA LYS A 198 7.83 8.11 1.51
C LYS A 198 9.32 8.28 1.24
N THR A 199 10.09 7.22 1.49
CA THR A 199 11.54 7.18 1.25
C THR A 199 11.89 7.15 -0.23
N TYR A 200 11.22 6.28 -1.00
CA TYR A 200 11.53 6.01 -2.41
C TYR A 200 10.61 6.69 -3.40
N GLY A 201 9.47 7.22 -2.94
CA GLY A 201 8.42 7.74 -3.79
C GLY A 201 8.95 8.78 -4.78
N PRO A 202 8.27 8.96 -5.92
CA PRO A 202 8.74 9.81 -7.02
C PRO A 202 8.97 11.27 -6.60
N VAL A 203 8.43 11.68 -5.46
CA VAL A 203 8.64 13.01 -4.93
C VAL A 203 10.01 13.13 -4.27
N ALA A 204 10.67 12.07 -3.79
CA ALA A 204 11.88 12.08 -2.95
C ALA A 204 13.07 12.94 -3.44
N GLY A 205 13.07 13.37 -4.71
CA GLY A 205 14.03 14.36 -5.23
C GLY A 205 15.43 13.80 -5.29
N LYS A 206 15.77 13.09 -6.38
CA LYS A 206 17.13 12.57 -6.60
C LYS A 206 17.91 13.52 -7.52
N THR A 207 19.20 13.70 -7.24
CA THR A 207 20.12 14.51 -8.05
C THR A 207 20.40 13.84 -9.39
N ASP A 208 20.66 14.64 -10.42
CA ASP A 208 21.28 14.14 -11.64
C ASP A 208 22.75 13.84 -11.31
N THR A 209 23.15 12.58 -11.30
CA THR A 209 24.54 12.29 -11.64
C THR A 209 24.69 12.59 -13.13
N GLN A 210 25.20 13.77 -13.47
CA GLN A 210 25.59 14.17 -14.84
C GLN A 210 26.72 13.32 -15.45
N GLY A 211 26.99 12.13 -14.93
CA GLY A 211 27.92 11.19 -15.52
C GLY A 211 27.15 10.03 -16.13
N GLU A 212 27.23 9.90 -17.46
CA GLU A 212 27.16 8.60 -18.12
C GLU A 212 28.24 7.69 -17.51
N SER A 213 27.99 7.12 -16.34
CA SER A 213 28.71 5.94 -15.92
C SER A 213 28.05 4.78 -16.65
N HIS A 214 28.44 4.61 -17.92
CA HIS A 214 28.63 3.28 -18.45
C HIS A 214 29.57 2.54 -17.49
N ARG A 215 29.04 1.97 -16.39
CA ARG A 215 29.72 0.91 -15.65
C ARG A 215 29.72 -0.30 -16.58
N THR A 216 30.72 -0.29 -17.45
CA THR A 216 31.17 -1.44 -18.22
C THR A 216 31.54 -2.55 -17.24
N GLY A 217 30.86 -3.70 -17.37
CA GLY A 217 31.46 -4.98 -16.99
C GLY A 217 31.48 -5.36 -15.50
N ARG A 218 30.36 -5.22 -14.78
CA ARG A 218 29.95 -6.22 -13.78
C ARG A 218 28.48 -6.03 -13.44
N ASP A 219 27.70 -7.07 -13.69
CA ASP A 219 26.32 -7.13 -13.22
C ASP A 219 26.38 -7.02 -11.67
N PRO A 220 25.65 -6.09 -11.03
CA PRO A 220 25.72 -5.81 -9.59
C PRO A 220 25.05 -6.91 -8.74
N PHE A 221 25.13 -8.16 -9.18
CA PHE A 221 24.61 -9.33 -8.49
C PHE A 221 25.63 -9.93 -7.50
N ASP A 222 26.88 -9.47 -7.51
CA ASP A 222 27.90 -9.87 -6.54
C ASP A 222 27.82 -9.02 -5.26
N GLY A 223 26.84 -9.35 -4.42
CA GLY A 223 26.81 -8.92 -3.02
C GLY A 223 26.04 -7.63 -2.74
N PHE A 224 25.31 -7.66 -1.63
CA PHE A 224 24.44 -6.65 -1.04
C PHE A 224 25.11 -5.30 -0.67
N LEU A 225 26.22 -4.94 -1.30
CA LEU A 225 26.88 -3.67 -1.04
C LEU A 225 26.13 -2.58 -1.79
N LEU A 226 25.18 -1.95 -1.09
CA LEU A 226 24.64 -0.66 -1.50
C LEU A 226 25.80 0.28 -1.82
N ASP A 227 25.64 1.03 -2.91
CA ASP A 227 26.50 2.17 -3.14
C ASP A 227 26.26 3.13 -1.97
N GLN A 228 27.22 3.21 -1.04
CA GLN A 228 27.12 4.08 0.13
C GLN A 228 26.93 5.56 -0.28
N SER A 229 27.24 5.90 -1.53
CA SER A 229 27.05 7.24 -2.07
C SER A 229 25.59 7.58 -2.43
N ASP A 230 24.71 6.59 -2.68
CA ASP A 230 23.27 6.80 -2.91
C ASP A 230 22.43 5.57 -2.51
N PRO A 231 22.11 5.41 -1.20
CA PRO A 231 21.37 4.25 -0.71
C PRO A 231 19.91 4.22 -1.20
N PHE A 232 19.41 5.31 -1.77
CA PHE A 232 18.02 5.43 -2.19
C PHE A 232 17.82 5.15 -3.67
N LEU A 233 18.90 4.85 -4.41
CA LEU A 233 18.87 4.64 -5.85
C LEU A 233 17.85 3.58 -6.28
N TYR A 234 17.80 2.46 -5.57
CA TYR A 234 16.89 1.33 -5.82
C TYR A 234 15.97 1.09 -4.64
N TRP A 235 14.71 0.79 -4.89
CA TRP A 235 13.81 0.29 -3.86
C TRP A 235 14.39 -0.99 -3.27
N ASN A 236 14.64 -0.96 -1.97
CA ASN A 236 15.22 -2.06 -1.25
C ASN A 236 14.40 -2.31 0.02
N TRP A 237 13.77 -3.48 0.10
CA TRP A 237 13.01 -3.91 1.29
C TRP A 237 13.86 -3.93 2.57
N TYR A 238 15.18 -4.08 2.42
CA TYR A 238 16.12 -4.13 3.53
C TYR A 238 16.49 -2.75 4.08
N ILE A 239 16.17 -1.65 3.37
CA ILE A 239 16.73 -0.33 3.75
C ILE A 239 16.37 0.08 5.17
N LEU A 240 15.10 -0.13 5.55
CA LEU A 240 14.60 0.17 6.88
C LEU A 240 15.36 -0.62 7.96
N TYR A 241 15.63 -1.91 7.70
CA TYR A 241 16.32 -2.76 8.66
C TYR A 241 17.79 -2.40 8.84
N MET A 242 18.43 -1.83 7.81
CA MET A 242 19.79 -1.31 7.95
C MET A 242 19.85 -0.09 8.87
N TYR A 243 18.89 0.84 8.75
CA TYR A 243 18.80 1.98 9.67
C TYR A 243 18.52 1.52 11.10
N GLU A 244 17.71 0.47 11.28
CA GLU A 244 17.51 -0.18 12.59
C GLU A 244 18.70 -1.02 13.06
N ARG A 245 19.75 -1.18 12.24
CA ARG A 245 20.93 -2.03 12.50
C ARG A 245 20.55 -3.46 12.90
N ARG A 246 19.47 -4.00 12.30
CA ARG A 246 18.98 -5.35 12.56
C ARG A 246 18.74 -6.12 11.27
N LEU A 247 18.67 -7.44 11.38
CA LEU A 247 18.17 -8.27 10.30
C LEU A 247 16.64 -8.31 10.34
N PRO A 248 15.98 -8.30 9.17
CA PRO A 248 14.54 -8.46 9.12
C PRO A 248 14.14 -9.88 9.51
N GLY A 249 13.03 -9.99 10.25
CA GLY A 249 12.40 -11.28 10.50
C GLY A 249 11.77 -11.84 9.22
N GLU A 250 11.69 -13.16 9.12
CA GLU A 250 11.15 -13.83 7.93
C GLU A 250 9.71 -13.41 7.63
N ILE A 251 8.87 -13.31 8.66
CA ILE A 251 7.47 -12.86 8.52
C ILE A 251 7.41 -11.42 7.98
N GLU A 252 8.29 -10.54 8.45
CA GLU A 252 8.29 -9.13 8.04
C GLU A 252 8.68 -8.99 6.56
N LEU A 253 9.67 -9.76 6.10
CA LEU A 253 10.05 -9.81 4.68
C LEU A 253 8.95 -10.39 3.79
N GLN A 254 8.12 -11.28 4.31
CA GLN A 254 7.03 -11.85 3.55
C GLN A 254 5.82 -10.91 3.48
N LEU A 255 5.51 -10.19 4.57
CA LEU A 255 4.35 -9.29 4.61
C LEU A 255 4.52 -8.03 3.77
N LEU A 256 5.72 -7.44 3.71
CA LEU A 256 5.96 -6.20 2.95
C LEU A 256 5.58 -6.30 1.45
N PRO A 257 6.03 -7.32 0.69
CA PRO A 257 5.57 -7.55 -0.68
C PRO A 257 4.06 -7.80 -0.78
N CYS A 258 3.44 -8.43 0.22
CA CYS A 258 1.99 -8.64 0.23
C CYS A 258 1.23 -7.31 0.25
N VAL A 259 1.68 -6.35 1.07
CA VAL A 259 1.09 -5.00 1.13
C VAL A 259 1.24 -4.29 -0.22
N ARG A 260 2.42 -4.40 -0.85
CA ARG A 260 2.65 -3.83 -2.19
C ARG A 260 1.70 -4.42 -3.23
N GLU A 261 1.59 -5.75 -3.28
CA GLU A 261 0.71 -6.45 -4.22
C GLU A 261 -0.77 -6.11 -3.98
N TYR A 262 -1.16 -5.87 -2.73
CA TYR A 262 -2.49 -5.33 -2.40
C TYR A 262 -2.70 -3.93 -3.01
N VAL A 263 -1.75 -3.00 -2.84
CA VAL A 263 -1.83 -1.65 -3.41
C VAL A 263 -1.87 -1.67 -4.95
N LEU A 264 -1.06 -2.53 -5.58
CA LEU A 264 -1.10 -2.73 -7.04
C LEU A 264 -2.47 -3.21 -7.52
N ALA A 265 -3.01 -4.25 -6.87
CA ALA A 265 -4.30 -4.80 -7.23
C ALA A 265 -5.44 -3.80 -7.00
N MET A 266 -5.32 -2.95 -5.99
CA MET A 266 -6.24 -1.85 -5.73
C MET A 266 -6.31 -0.85 -6.89
N TYR A 267 -5.16 -0.38 -7.40
CA TYR A 267 -5.15 0.47 -8.59
C TYR A 267 -5.68 -0.25 -9.83
N GLY A 268 -5.34 -1.53 -9.99
CA GLY A 268 -5.92 -2.37 -11.04
C GLY A 268 -7.45 -2.38 -10.96
N ALA A 269 -8.02 -2.61 -9.78
CA ALA A 269 -9.46 -2.66 -9.56
C ALA A 269 -10.15 -1.31 -9.84
N ILE A 270 -9.52 -0.19 -9.47
CA ILE A 270 -9.99 1.16 -9.77
C ILE A 270 -10.09 1.35 -11.29
N ILE A 271 -9.00 1.07 -12.01
CA ILE A 271 -8.93 1.23 -13.47
C ILE A 271 -9.96 0.33 -14.16
N ALA A 272 -10.03 -0.93 -13.76
CA ALA A 272 -11.00 -1.89 -14.27
C ALA A 272 -12.44 -1.41 -14.07
N ASN A 273 -12.73 -0.77 -12.94
CA ASN A 273 -14.05 -0.20 -12.70
C ASN A 273 -14.33 0.95 -13.67
N GLN A 274 -13.35 1.82 -13.93
CA GLN A 274 -13.53 2.96 -14.83
C GLN A 274 -13.79 2.56 -16.29
N ILE A 275 -13.12 1.50 -16.75
CA ILE A 275 -13.28 1.01 -18.12
C ILE A 275 -14.46 0.03 -18.28
N GLY A 276 -15.18 -0.29 -17.20
CA GLY A 276 -16.26 -1.28 -17.23
C GLY A 276 -15.78 -2.70 -17.53
N ALA A 277 -14.58 -3.08 -17.09
CA ALA A 277 -14.05 -4.41 -17.33
C ALA A 277 -14.93 -5.49 -16.69
N PRO A 278 -15.16 -6.62 -17.39
CA PRO A 278 -16.04 -7.68 -16.91
C PRO A 278 -15.56 -8.25 -15.58
N ILE A 279 -16.51 -8.75 -14.79
CA ILE A 279 -16.20 -9.39 -13.51
C ILE A 279 -15.77 -10.84 -13.77
N PRO A 280 -14.65 -11.31 -13.19
CA PRO A 280 -14.21 -12.69 -13.36
C PRO A 280 -15.28 -13.72 -12.98
N VAL A 281 -15.56 -14.69 -13.83
CA VAL A 281 -16.50 -15.80 -13.60
C VAL A 281 -15.75 -16.99 -12.96
N PRO A 282 -16.34 -17.81 -12.07
CA PRO A 282 -15.65 -18.93 -11.46
C PRO A 282 -15.49 -20.03 -12.52
N GLY A 283 -14.29 -20.62 -12.62
CA GLY A 283 -13.99 -21.67 -13.58
C GLY A 283 -13.35 -21.20 -14.90
N GLU A 284 -13.37 -19.89 -15.17
CA GLU A 284 -12.50 -19.30 -16.20
C GLU A 284 -11.08 -19.14 -15.62
N ARG A 285 -10.03 -19.35 -16.43
CA ARG A 285 -8.66 -19.07 -16.00
C ARG A 285 -8.60 -17.61 -15.56
N PRO A 286 -8.25 -17.31 -14.29
CA PRO A 286 -8.28 -15.94 -13.81
C PRO A 286 -7.22 -15.14 -14.56
N HIS A 287 -7.67 -14.30 -15.48
CA HIS A 287 -6.83 -13.27 -16.08
C HIS A 287 -6.74 -12.15 -15.04
N TYR A 288 -5.58 -12.07 -14.38
CA TYR A 288 -5.33 -11.20 -13.21
C TYR A 288 -5.28 -9.72 -13.56
N GLU A 289 -5.09 -9.43 -14.86
CA GLU A 289 -5.20 -8.09 -15.35
C GLU A 289 -6.68 -7.67 -15.40
N ASN A 290 -7.06 -7.01 -14.31
CA ASN A 290 -8.05 -5.95 -14.27
C ASN A 290 -7.80 -4.85 -15.35
N ALA A 291 -6.63 -4.82 -15.99
CA ALA A 291 -6.40 -4.05 -17.21
C ALA A 291 -7.09 -4.72 -18.41
N PRO A 292 -7.71 -3.96 -19.31
CA PRO A 292 -8.48 -4.54 -20.41
C PRO A 292 -7.53 -5.29 -21.35
N LEU A 293 -7.91 -6.51 -21.70
CA LEU A 293 -7.15 -7.32 -22.64
C LEU A 293 -7.18 -6.70 -24.03
N ARG A 294 -6.04 -6.83 -24.72
CA ARG A 294 -5.89 -6.61 -26.15
C ARG A 294 -6.91 -7.49 -26.89
N GLY A 295 -8.02 -6.90 -27.34
CA GLY A 295 -9.09 -7.66 -28.00
C GLY A 295 -10.50 -7.09 -27.84
N VAL A 296 -10.76 -6.21 -26.87
CA VAL A 296 -11.99 -5.40 -26.86
C VAL A 296 -11.85 -4.29 -27.91
N ARG A 297 -11.81 -4.69 -29.19
CA ARG A 297 -11.86 -3.76 -30.32
C ARG A 297 -13.26 -3.18 -30.52
N ASN A 298 -14.26 -3.70 -29.84
CA ASN A 298 -15.62 -3.17 -29.85
C ASN A 298 -16.18 -3.27 -28.43
N PHE A 299 -16.32 -2.11 -27.78
CA PHE A 299 -17.38 -1.94 -26.79
C PHE A 299 -18.70 -2.22 -27.52
N PRO A 300 -19.55 -3.16 -27.08
CA PRO A 300 -20.91 -3.20 -27.59
C PRO A 300 -21.61 -1.92 -27.11
N ASP A 301 -22.10 -1.12 -28.06
CA ASP A 301 -22.87 0.13 -27.90
C ASP A 301 -22.16 1.46 -27.60
N ARG A 302 -20.85 1.62 -27.79
CA ARG A 302 -20.23 2.97 -27.75
C ARG A 302 -19.65 3.38 -29.09
N SER A 303 -20.37 4.26 -29.79
CA SER A 303 -19.96 4.83 -31.08
C SER A 303 -18.62 5.58 -30.93
N PRO A 304 -17.62 5.30 -31.77
CA PRO A 304 -16.30 5.96 -31.76
C PRO A 304 -16.37 7.47 -32.07
N SER A 305 -17.52 7.98 -32.52
CA SER A 305 -17.73 9.40 -32.78
C SER A 305 -17.90 10.25 -31.51
N ASN A 306 -18.15 9.63 -30.34
CA ASN A 306 -18.39 10.32 -29.07
C ASN A 306 -17.28 10.13 -28.02
N GLU A 307 -16.16 9.51 -28.37
CA GLU A 307 -15.02 9.43 -27.45
C GLU A 307 -14.33 10.80 -27.33
N PRO A 308 -14.06 11.29 -26.11
CA PRO A 308 -13.10 12.35 -25.92
C PRO A 308 -11.75 11.88 -26.50
N ARG A 309 -11.12 12.65 -27.37
CA ARG A 309 -9.83 12.28 -27.96
C ARG A 309 -8.82 11.97 -26.83
N GLY A 310 -8.40 10.70 -26.70
CA GLY A 310 -7.42 10.27 -25.69
C GLY A 310 -7.63 8.88 -25.05
N PHE A 311 -8.81 8.27 -25.24
CA PHE A 311 -9.17 7.00 -24.57
C PHE A 311 -8.53 5.74 -25.15
N HIS A 312 -8.13 5.71 -26.42
CA HIS A 312 -7.54 4.52 -27.07
C HIS A 312 -6.23 3.99 -26.45
N HIS A 313 -5.64 4.72 -25.50
CA HIS A 313 -4.42 4.31 -24.81
C HIS A 313 -4.64 3.78 -23.39
N ILE A 314 -5.80 4.08 -22.80
CA ILE A 314 -6.18 3.65 -21.45
C ILE A 314 -6.68 2.21 -21.58
N GLY A 315 -5.74 1.26 -21.57
CA GLY A 315 -6.04 -0.16 -21.78
C GLY A 315 -5.17 -0.93 -22.78
N SER A 316 -4.08 -0.34 -23.27
CA SER A 316 -3.07 -1.11 -24.02
C SER A 316 -2.24 -1.96 -23.05
N PRO A 317 -1.69 -3.13 -23.46
CA PRO A 317 -0.73 -3.90 -22.66
C PRO A 317 0.51 -3.10 -22.19
N ALA A 318 0.79 -1.96 -22.83
CA ALA A 318 1.85 -1.04 -22.44
C ALA A 318 1.50 -0.18 -21.21
N TRP A 319 0.22 -0.09 -20.85
CA TRP A 319 -0.31 0.71 -19.75
C TRP A 319 -0.28 -0.04 -18.40
N SER A 320 -0.21 -1.37 -18.42
CA SER A 320 -0.53 -2.20 -17.24
C SER A 320 0.57 -2.28 -16.18
N ASN A 321 1.82 -1.90 -16.47
CA ASN A 321 2.93 -2.16 -15.55
C ASN A 321 3.50 -0.89 -14.93
N VAL A 322 3.94 0.02 -15.77
CA VAL A 322 4.83 1.11 -15.31
C VAL A 322 4.08 2.20 -14.55
N PRO A 323 2.96 2.77 -15.03
CA PRO A 323 2.21 3.77 -14.28
C PRO A 323 1.64 3.23 -12.97
N VAL A 324 1.10 2.01 -12.99
CA VAL A 324 0.52 1.37 -11.79
C VAL A 324 1.60 1.04 -10.76
N SER A 325 2.75 0.49 -11.17
CA SER A 325 3.90 0.29 -10.30
C SER A 325 4.37 1.61 -9.67
N LEU A 326 4.49 2.68 -10.45
CA LEU A 326 4.86 3.99 -9.95
C LEU A 326 3.82 4.54 -8.96
N MET A 327 2.54 4.44 -9.27
CA MET A 327 1.47 4.87 -8.36
C MET A 327 1.50 4.07 -7.04
N ALA A 328 1.83 2.78 -7.08
CA ALA A 328 2.00 1.98 -5.87
C ALA A 328 3.17 2.47 -4.99
N THR A 329 4.26 2.94 -5.59
CA THR A 329 5.41 3.47 -4.83
C THR A 329 5.14 4.81 -4.16
N VAL A 330 4.06 5.51 -4.55
CA VAL A 330 3.60 6.73 -3.89
C VAL A 330 2.94 6.43 -2.54
N GLY A 331 2.46 5.20 -2.34
CA GLY A 331 1.88 4.76 -1.07
C GLY A 331 0.40 5.08 -0.94
N PHE A 332 -0.06 5.09 0.32
CA PHE A 332 -1.46 5.24 0.67
C PHE A 332 -1.98 6.68 0.49
N ASP A 333 -1.11 7.69 0.44
CA ASP A 333 -1.46 9.08 0.11
C ASP A 333 -2.23 9.14 -1.22
N LEU A 334 -1.62 8.66 -2.31
CA LEU A 334 -2.26 8.66 -3.63
C LEU A 334 -3.41 7.67 -3.72
N LEU A 335 -3.30 6.51 -3.07
CA LEU A 335 -4.36 5.50 -3.12
C LEU A 335 -5.64 6.03 -2.47
N THR A 336 -5.53 6.67 -1.31
CA THR A 336 -6.66 7.28 -0.60
C THR A 336 -7.28 8.38 -1.43
N THR A 337 -6.46 9.29 -1.97
CA THR A 337 -6.94 10.36 -2.86
C THR A 337 -7.67 9.79 -4.07
N THR A 338 -7.16 8.70 -4.65
CA THR A 338 -7.77 8.03 -5.80
C THR A 338 -9.12 7.39 -5.46
N LEU A 339 -9.19 6.66 -4.34
CA LEU A 339 -10.41 5.96 -3.91
C LEU A 339 -11.52 6.92 -3.49
N THR A 340 -11.15 8.08 -2.95
CA THR A 340 -12.10 9.08 -2.44
C THR A 340 -12.39 10.20 -3.46
N SER A 341 -11.69 10.25 -4.59
CA SER A 341 -11.98 11.21 -5.66
C SER A 341 -13.22 10.82 -6.46
N ASN A 342 -13.87 11.83 -7.06
CA ASN A 342 -14.86 11.58 -8.09
C ASN A 342 -14.19 11.11 -9.40
N ASN A 343 -15.01 10.55 -10.31
CA ASN A 343 -14.51 9.97 -11.55
C ASN A 343 -13.72 10.97 -12.40
N ASP A 344 -14.24 12.18 -12.60
CA ASP A 344 -13.62 13.18 -13.48
C ASP A 344 -12.25 13.64 -12.95
N LYS A 345 -12.11 13.83 -11.63
CA LYS A 345 -10.83 14.19 -11.01
C LYS A 345 -9.81 13.08 -11.17
N PHE A 346 -10.21 11.83 -10.92
CA PHE A 346 -9.31 10.69 -11.11
C PHE A 346 -8.90 10.52 -12.57
N PHE A 347 -9.84 10.64 -13.50
CA PHE A 347 -9.57 10.54 -14.93
C PHE A 347 -8.59 11.62 -15.39
N ASN A 348 -8.85 12.88 -15.01
CA ASN A 348 -7.97 14.00 -15.34
C ASN A 348 -6.57 13.82 -14.76
N PHE A 349 -6.46 13.32 -13.54
CA PHE A 349 -5.19 12.96 -12.93
C PHE A 349 -4.47 11.89 -13.75
N LEU A 350 -5.14 10.77 -14.03
CA LEU A 350 -4.54 9.63 -14.70
C LEU A 350 -4.08 9.98 -16.12
N PHE A 351 -4.87 10.79 -16.83
CA PHE A 351 -4.49 11.33 -18.14
C PHE A 351 -3.21 12.18 -18.04
N LYS A 352 -3.17 13.16 -17.13
CA LYS A 352 -1.99 14.02 -16.92
C LYS A 352 -0.76 13.21 -16.50
N PHE A 353 -0.93 12.28 -15.57
CA PHE A 353 0.13 11.43 -15.07
C PHE A 353 0.72 10.54 -16.16
N ASN A 354 -0.12 9.92 -16.99
CA ASN A 354 0.35 9.15 -18.14
C ASN A 354 1.05 10.04 -19.18
N MET A 355 0.59 11.28 -19.40
CA MET A 355 1.29 12.23 -20.27
C MET A 355 2.67 12.60 -19.71
N ASP A 356 2.77 12.86 -18.40
CA ASP A 356 4.05 13.15 -17.73
C ASP A 356 5.01 11.95 -17.85
N ILE A 357 4.52 10.72 -17.62
CA ILE A 357 5.29 9.48 -17.80
C ILE A 357 5.79 9.32 -19.24
N ARG A 358 4.96 9.62 -20.25
CA ARG A 358 5.36 9.50 -21.66
C ARG A 358 6.43 10.49 -22.06
N GLN A 359 6.32 11.73 -21.56
CA GLN A 359 7.33 12.76 -21.79
C GLN A 359 8.63 12.42 -21.06
N ARG A 360 8.53 11.65 -19.98
CA ARG A 360 9.65 11.34 -19.12
C ARG A 360 9.59 9.88 -18.66
N PRO A 361 9.94 8.93 -19.56
CA PRO A 361 9.79 7.52 -19.28
C PRO A 361 10.61 7.17 -18.04
N PRO A 362 10.04 6.47 -17.06
CA PRO A 362 10.83 5.99 -15.93
C PRO A 362 11.90 5.04 -16.48
N LEU A 363 13.09 5.04 -15.87
CA LEU A 363 14.00 3.93 -16.14
C LEU A 363 13.32 2.66 -15.68
N VAL A 364 13.34 1.71 -16.62
CA VAL A 364 12.80 0.36 -16.58
C VAL A 364 12.42 -0.10 -15.18
N ASP A 365 11.11 -0.30 -14.97
CA ASP A 365 10.59 -1.12 -13.88
C ASP A 365 11.16 -2.55 -14.03
N LYS A 366 12.34 -2.79 -13.45
CA LYS A 366 12.99 -4.11 -13.43
C LYS A 366 12.32 -5.07 -12.43
N THR A 367 11.25 -4.67 -11.75
CA THR A 367 10.58 -5.51 -10.73
C THR A 367 9.96 -6.77 -11.28
N ASN A 368 9.67 -6.82 -12.59
CA ASN A 368 8.88 -7.91 -13.12
C ASN A 368 9.68 -9.14 -13.54
N VAL A 369 11.02 -9.12 -13.63
CA VAL A 369 11.79 -10.35 -13.90
C VAL A 369 13.23 -10.24 -13.41
N ASN A 370 13.49 -10.65 -12.17
CA ASN A 370 14.74 -11.31 -11.81
C ASN A 370 14.42 -12.44 -10.81
N LEU A 371 13.56 -13.37 -11.25
CA LEU A 371 13.78 -14.74 -10.81
C LEU A 371 15.17 -15.14 -11.34
N PRO A 372 16.00 -15.88 -10.59
CA PRO A 372 17.26 -16.40 -11.08
C PRO A 372 16.99 -17.47 -12.14
N ILE A 373 16.59 -17.05 -13.34
CA ILE A 373 16.43 -17.91 -14.51
C ILE A 373 17.48 -17.43 -15.50
N THR A 374 18.64 -18.07 -15.43
CA THR A 374 19.93 -17.75 -16.04
C THR A 374 19.97 -17.82 -17.58
N THR A 375 18.84 -17.73 -18.29
CA THR A 375 18.83 -17.88 -19.75
C THR A 375 18.08 -16.77 -20.48
N ARG A 376 18.84 -16.05 -21.31
CA ARG A 376 18.41 -14.92 -22.16
C ARG A 376 17.24 -15.27 -23.11
N SER A 377 17.02 -16.55 -23.41
CA SER A 377 15.96 -17.05 -24.30
C SER A 377 14.61 -17.30 -23.60
N ARG A 378 14.56 -17.47 -22.26
CA ARG A 378 13.31 -17.69 -21.50
C ARG A 378 12.61 -16.40 -21.05
N ARG A 379 13.27 -15.24 -21.16
CA ARG A 379 12.71 -13.91 -20.83
C ARG A 379 11.45 -13.54 -21.62
N ALA A 380 11.19 -14.22 -22.74
CA ALA A 380 10.08 -13.92 -23.64
C ALA A 380 8.87 -14.86 -23.50
N GLN A 381 8.97 -15.98 -22.76
CA GLN A 381 7.98 -17.06 -22.84
C GLN A 381 7.30 -17.46 -21.52
N THR A 382 7.76 -17.00 -20.35
CA THR A 382 6.90 -17.01 -19.16
C THR A 382 5.89 -15.88 -19.28
N SER A 383 4.80 -16.17 -19.98
CA SER A 383 3.65 -15.29 -20.08
C SER A 383 3.18 -14.88 -18.69
N TRP A 384 2.79 -13.62 -18.56
CA TRP A 384 2.19 -13.00 -17.37
C TRP A 384 1.20 -13.91 -16.62
N TYR A 385 0.47 -14.76 -17.34
CA TYR A 385 -0.45 -15.76 -16.80
C TYR A 385 0.11 -16.71 -15.73
N CYS A 386 1.41 -17.03 -15.73
CA CYS A 386 2.02 -17.83 -14.65
C CYS A 386 2.36 -16.98 -13.41
N ASN A 387 2.72 -15.72 -13.60
CA ASN A 387 2.96 -14.77 -12.50
C ASN A 387 1.64 -14.40 -11.80
N ASP A 388 0.54 -14.32 -12.54
CA ASP A 388 -0.80 -13.96 -12.07
C ASP A 388 -1.32 -14.82 -10.91
N TYR A 389 -1.22 -16.16 -11.03
CA TYR A 389 -1.63 -17.09 -9.96
C TYR A 389 -0.72 -17.01 -8.74
N LEU A 390 0.59 -16.87 -8.99
CA LEU A 390 1.57 -16.74 -7.92
C LEU A 390 1.43 -15.41 -7.18
N ARG A 391 1.10 -14.32 -7.88
CA ARG A 391 0.80 -13.00 -7.28
C ARG A 391 -0.48 -13.04 -6.47
N LEU A 392 -1.55 -13.64 -6.98
CA LEU A 392 -2.79 -13.89 -6.21
C LEU A 392 -2.50 -14.62 -4.90
N ASN A 393 -1.72 -15.69 -4.97
CA ASN A 393 -1.40 -16.46 -3.77
C ASN A 393 -0.40 -15.72 -2.86
N ARG A 394 0.53 -14.90 -3.38
CA ARG A 394 1.35 -14.01 -2.54
C ARG A 394 0.49 -13.03 -1.73
N GLN A 395 -0.66 -12.62 -2.24
CA GLN A 395 -1.57 -11.73 -1.52
C GLN A 395 -2.33 -12.39 -0.36
N ARG A 396 -2.24 -13.71 -0.15
CA ARG A 396 -3.07 -14.42 0.83
C ARG A 396 -2.65 -14.28 2.31
N ALA A 397 -1.83 -13.29 2.68
CA ALA A 397 -1.41 -13.08 4.07
C ALA A 397 -0.90 -14.36 4.77
N TRP A 398 -0.33 -15.31 4.01
CA TRP A 398 0.16 -16.60 4.50
C TRP A 398 1.02 -16.56 5.76
N PRO A 399 1.89 -15.56 5.96
CA PRO A 399 2.68 -15.48 7.19
C PRO A 399 1.84 -15.38 8.46
N LEU A 400 0.58 -14.95 8.36
CA LEU A 400 -0.37 -14.85 9.49
C LEU A 400 -1.22 -16.11 9.66
N PHE A 401 -1.44 -16.88 8.59
CA PHE A 401 -2.46 -17.94 8.55
C PHE A 401 -1.90 -19.35 8.32
N CYS A 402 -0.57 -19.51 8.19
CA CYS A 402 0.10 -20.78 7.87
C CYS A 402 -0.32 -21.97 8.76
N ASN A 403 -0.73 -21.73 10.01
CA ASN A 403 -1.13 -22.79 10.95
C ASN A 403 -2.65 -22.93 11.14
N THR A 404 -3.46 -22.22 10.35
CA THR A 404 -4.92 -22.20 10.57
C THR A 404 -5.64 -23.03 9.50
N PRO A 405 -6.30 -24.15 9.86
CA PRO A 405 -7.02 -24.99 8.90
C PRO A 405 -8.27 -24.31 8.30
N LYS A 406 -8.69 -23.18 8.88
CA LYS A 406 -9.86 -22.40 8.41
C LYS A 406 -9.59 -21.57 7.15
N TYR A 407 -8.32 -21.28 6.86
CA TYR A 407 -7.97 -20.50 5.67
C TYR A 407 -7.40 -21.44 4.61
N PRO A 408 -7.58 -21.13 3.31
CA PRO A 408 -7.03 -21.93 2.23
C PRO A 408 -5.54 -22.15 2.50
N GLN A 409 -4.98 -23.32 2.22
CA GLN A 409 -3.54 -23.52 2.36
C GLN A 409 -2.85 -23.09 1.06
N ILE A 410 -1.52 -22.97 1.08
CA ILE A 410 -0.77 -22.81 -0.17
C ILE A 410 -1.19 -23.95 -1.10
N PRO A 411 -1.66 -23.68 -2.33
CA PRO A 411 -2.13 -24.71 -3.24
C PRO A 411 -1.05 -25.77 -3.42
N SER A 412 -1.43 -27.04 -3.29
CA SER A 412 -0.51 -28.14 -3.60
C SER A 412 -0.10 -28.08 -5.08
N LEU A 413 1.06 -28.64 -5.41
CA LEU A 413 1.50 -28.76 -6.81
C LEU A 413 0.42 -29.43 -7.68
N ASP A 414 -0.22 -30.46 -7.14
CA ASP A 414 -1.31 -31.19 -7.78
C ASP A 414 -2.56 -30.32 -8.02
N GLU A 415 -2.84 -29.37 -7.12
CA GLU A 415 -3.95 -28.41 -7.28
C GLU A 415 -3.63 -27.37 -8.36
N TYR A 416 -2.37 -26.93 -8.45
CA TYR A 416 -1.91 -26.07 -9.55
C TYR A 416 -2.02 -26.78 -10.91
N GLU A 417 -1.53 -28.02 -11.00
CA GLU A 417 -1.60 -28.84 -12.22
C GLU A 417 -3.05 -29.15 -12.63
N ARG A 418 -3.96 -29.35 -11.66
CA ARG A 418 -5.38 -29.55 -11.91
C ARG A 418 -6.06 -28.32 -12.51
N VAL A 419 -5.68 -27.11 -12.10
CA VAL A 419 -6.26 -25.84 -12.61
C VAL A 419 -5.73 -25.50 -14.01
N TYR A 420 -4.46 -25.78 -14.30
CA TYR A 420 -3.81 -25.39 -15.56
C TYR A 420 -3.71 -26.50 -16.61
N GLY A 421 -4.04 -27.74 -16.22
CA GLY A 421 -4.23 -28.89 -17.09
C GLY A 421 -2.97 -29.79 -17.21
N PRO A 422 -3.12 -31.11 -17.19
CA PRO A 422 -2.01 -32.03 -17.41
C PRO A 422 -1.51 -31.93 -18.85
N GLY A 423 -0.21 -31.69 -19.06
CA GLY A 423 0.43 -31.70 -20.38
C GLY A 423 0.85 -30.35 -20.96
N GLN A 424 0.63 -29.23 -20.27
CA GLN A 424 1.45 -28.03 -20.51
C GLN A 424 2.80 -28.31 -19.84
N GLY A 425 3.74 -28.91 -20.60
CA GLY A 425 5.06 -29.38 -20.13
C GLY A 425 5.78 -28.36 -19.24
N PRO A 426 6.78 -28.77 -18.44
CA PRO A 426 7.19 -28.10 -17.19
C PRO A 426 7.33 -26.57 -17.34
N GLY A 427 6.21 -25.85 -17.19
CA GLY A 427 6.22 -24.45 -16.74
C GLY A 427 6.92 -24.45 -15.38
N PRO A 428 7.56 -23.37 -14.93
CA PRO A 428 8.75 -23.41 -14.06
C PRO A 428 8.54 -24.22 -12.77
N ILE A 429 8.67 -25.54 -12.86
CA ILE A 429 8.53 -26.52 -11.78
C ILE A 429 9.79 -26.45 -10.90
N GLU A 430 10.94 -26.08 -11.47
CA GLU A 430 12.13 -25.67 -10.70
C GLU A 430 11.86 -24.42 -9.85
N GLY A 431 10.94 -23.56 -10.31
CA GLY A 431 10.44 -22.43 -9.56
C GLY A 431 9.59 -22.85 -8.37
N LEU A 432 8.83 -23.95 -8.47
CA LEU A 432 7.96 -24.56 -7.44
C LEU A 432 8.71 -25.46 -6.43
N ILE A 433 9.75 -26.17 -6.87
CA ILE A 433 10.64 -26.96 -6.00
C ILE A 433 11.55 -26.04 -5.16
N GLY A 434 11.83 -24.82 -5.64
CA GLY A 434 12.42 -23.73 -4.86
C GLY A 434 11.53 -23.12 -3.77
N TRP A 435 10.31 -23.64 -3.55
CA TRP A 435 9.40 -23.22 -2.46
C TRP A 435 9.63 -24.04 -1.19
N GLY A 436 10.64 -24.92 -1.19
CA GLY A 436 11.29 -25.28 0.06
C GLY A 436 11.61 -23.98 0.80
N LEU A 437 11.08 -23.86 2.01
CA LEU A 437 11.22 -22.75 2.98
C LEU A 437 12.68 -22.50 3.41
N GLY A 438 13.64 -22.64 2.50
CA GLY A 438 14.94 -21.98 2.58
C GLY A 438 14.74 -20.56 2.10
N VAL A 439 15.13 -19.61 2.94
CA VAL A 439 15.21 -18.19 2.64
C VAL A 439 15.96 -18.02 1.31
N ASP A 440 15.22 -17.91 0.21
CA ASP A 440 15.80 -17.47 -1.04
C ASP A 440 16.19 -16.01 -0.83
N ARG A 441 17.49 -15.81 -0.56
CA ARG A 441 18.11 -14.50 -0.40
C ARG A 441 17.98 -13.63 -1.66
N SER A 442 17.49 -14.18 -2.77
CA SER A 442 17.17 -13.46 -4.01
C SER A 442 15.77 -12.81 -4.06
N ARG A 443 14.98 -12.87 -2.97
CA ARG A 443 13.69 -12.15 -2.83
C ARG A 443 13.81 -10.61 -2.76
N THR A 444 14.93 -10.02 -3.14
CA THR A 444 15.06 -8.59 -3.36
C THR A 444 14.37 -8.20 -4.67
N GLU A 445 13.09 -7.81 -4.59
CA GLU A 445 12.47 -7.07 -5.70
C GLU A 445 13.19 -5.72 -5.83
N LEU A 446 14.09 -5.61 -6.81
CA LEU A 446 14.72 -4.35 -7.17
C LEU A 446 13.74 -3.55 -8.01
N ILE A 447 13.01 -2.61 -7.39
CA ILE A 447 12.33 -1.55 -8.13
C ILE A 447 13.37 -0.48 -8.43
N ALA A 448 13.91 -0.52 -9.65
CA ALA A 448 14.65 0.60 -10.17
C ALA A 448 13.66 1.74 -10.43
N HIS A 449 13.67 2.75 -9.57
CA HIS A 449 13.22 4.06 -9.98
C HIS A 449 14.29 4.62 -10.91
N GLY A 450 13.86 5.36 -11.93
CA GLY A 450 14.72 6.28 -12.69
C GLY A 450 15.95 6.79 -11.93
N GLN A 451 17.17 6.54 -12.42
CA GLN A 451 18.20 7.58 -12.38
C GLN A 451 17.68 8.79 -13.14
N GLY A 452 17.50 9.89 -12.44
CA GLY A 452 17.02 11.12 -13.05
C GLY A 452 15.87 11.68 -12.25
N ARG A 453 16.04 12.96 -11.89
CA ARG A 453 15.03 13.88 -11.37
C ARG A 453 13.64 13.50 -11.86
N MET A 454 12.62 13.34 -11.01
CA MET A 454 11.24 13.59 -11.45
C MET A 454 10.24 13.48 -10.30
N ALA A 455 10.02 14.60 -9.61
CA ALA A 455 8.67 14.84 -9.11
C ALA A 455 7.76 14.95 -10.34
N TYR A 456 6.83 14.01 -10.52
CA TYR A 456 5.77 14.15 -11.51
C TYR A 456 4.86 15.28 -11.05
N SER A 457 4.80 16.38 -11.80
CA SER A 457 4.03 17.57 -11.41
C SER A 457 2.54 17.26 -11.28
N SER A 458 2.03 16.26 -12.02
CA SER A 458 0.68 15.71 -11.84
C SER A 458 0.43 14.99 -10.50
N LEU A 459 1.47 14.48 -9.83
CA LEU A 459 1.35 13.83 -8.52
C LEU A 459 1.22 14.86 -7.39
N ILE A 460 2.02 15.93 -7.42
CA ILE A 460 2.14 16.89 -6.30
C ILE A 460 0.77 17.38 -5.77
N PRO A 461 -0.21 17.77 -6.61
CA PRO A 461 -1.52 18.21 -6.13
C PRO A 461 -2.36 17.12 -5.45
N MET A 462 -2.04 15.85 -5.69
CA MET A 462 -2.76 14.68 -5.17
C MET A 462 -2.13 14.12 -3.88
N LEU A 463 -0.96 14.61 -3.50
CA LEU A 463 -0.23 14.16 -2.31
C LEU A 463 -0.65 15.00 -1.11
N LYS A 464 -1.79 14.61 -0.55
CA LYS A 464 -2.14 14.95 0.81
C LYS A 464 -1.81 13.75 1.69
N PRO A 465 -1.18 13.95 2.85
CA PRO A 465 -1.04 12.90 3.84
C PRO A 465 -2.38 12.22 4.03
N PHE A 466 -2.45 10.91 3.78
CA PHE A 466 -3.75 10.26 3.81
C PHE A 466 -4.36 10.28 5.19
N TRP A 467 -3.61 10.56 6.26
CA TRP A 467 -4.08 10.70 7.64
C TRP A 467 -4.46 12.14 8.03
N GLU A 468 -4.22 13.13 7.17
CA GLU A 468 -4.89 14.43 7.24
C GLU A 468 -6.29 14.33 6.62
#